data_AF-A0A3C7VXN3-F1
#
_entry.id   AF-A0A3C7VXN3-F1
#
_cell.length_a   1.000
_cell.length_b   1.000
_cell.length_c   1.000
_cell.angle_alpha   90.00
_cell.angle_beta   90.00
_cell.angle_gamma   90.00
#
_symmetry.space_group_name_H-M   'P 1'
#
loop_
_entity.id
_entity.type
_entity.pdbx_description
1 polymer ?
#
loop_
_entity_poly.entity_id
_entity_poly.type
_entity_poly.pdbx_seq_one_letter_code
_entity_poly.pdbx_strand_id
1 'polypeptide(L)'
;MTTTGDEDTLPLPPAAAPARVGSEACLLLTVIFHPDIDRIGARAWLPVRESGVCLQLGRGEPGFEGAGGGSVLGLEDRYISRHALTVRGGGERWLLERPRGSSR
;
A
#
# COMPACT_ATOMS: atom_id res chain seq x y z
N MET A 1 -6.99 44.61 11.26
CA MET A 1 -6.10 43.44 11.27
C MET A 1 -6.97 42.20 11.33
N THR A 2 -7.21 41.56 10.20
CA THR A 2 -8.00 40.33 10.08
C THR A 2 -7.03 39.21 9.71
N THR A 3 -6.78 38.28 10.63
CA THR A 3 -6.00 37.08 10.36
C THR A 3 -7.00 35.98 10.00
N THR A 4 -7.02 35.56 8.75
CA THR A 4 -7.78 34.39 8.32
C THR A 4 -6.90 33.18 8.60
N GLY A 5 -7.28 32.37 9.59
CA GLY A 5 -6.64 31.12 9.92
C GLY A 5 -7.06 30.04 8.92
N ASP A 6 -6.07 29.54 8.19
CA ASP A 6 -6.14 28.48 7.19
C ASP A 6 -5.87 27.14 7.93
N GLU A 7 -6.91 26.44 8.43
CA GLU A 7 -6.74 25.16 9.13
C GLU A 7 -7.99 24.26 9.04
N ASP A 8 -8.23 23.66 7.86
CA ASP A 8 -9.19 22.56 7.70
C ASP A 8 -8.49 21.31 7.10
N THR A 9 -7.38 20.90 7.71
CA THR A 9 -6.82 19.56 7.44
C THR A 9 -7.34 18.58 8.48
N LEU A 10 -8.43 17.89 8.15
CA LEU A 10 -8.97 16.84 9.01
C LEU A 10 -7.94 15.73 9.24
N PRO A 11 -7.77 15.24 10.48
CA PRO A 11 -6.88 14.14 10.76
C PRO A 11 -7.37 12.86 10.06
N LEU A 12 -6.44 12.13 9.44
CA LEU A 12 -6.75 10.84 8.84
C LEU A 12 -7.29 9.87 9.91
N PRO A 13 -8.44 9.20 9.68
CA PRO A 13 -8.94 8.23 10.63
C PRO A 13 -7.96 7.06 10.79
N PRO A 14 -7.80 6.52 12.01
CA PRO A 14 -6.90 5.41 12.26
C PRO A 14 -7.30 4.22 11.39
N ALA A 15 -6.33 3.65 10.67
CA ALA A 15 -6.53 2.41 9.93
C ALA A 15 -6.85 1.29 10.93
N ALA A 16 -8.09 0.78 10.92
CA ALA A 16 -8.45 -0.38 11.72
C ALA A 16 -7.58 -1.57 11.29
N ALA A 17 -6.74 -2.04 12.21
CA ALA A 17 -5.97 -3.26 12.03
C ALA A 17 -6.87 -4.49 12.34
N PRO A 18 -6.78 -5.59 11.58
CA PRO A 18 -7.52 -6.80 11.91
C PRO A 18 -7.09 -7.38 13.26
N ALA A 19 -8.02 -8.07 13.93
CA ALA A 19 -7.80 -8.69 15.24
C ALA A 19 -6.66 -9.72 15.19
N ARG A 20 -5.68 -9.54 16.08
CA ARG A 20 -4.42 -10.31 16.11
C ARG A 20 -4.66 -11.72 16.65
N VAL A 21 -4.60 -12.73 15.79
CA VAL A 21 -4.43 -14.13 16.16
C VAL A 21 -3.07 -14.57 15.63
N GLY A 22 -2.08 -14.70 16.52
CA GLY A 22 -0.66 -14.91 16.17
C GLY A 22 0.01 -13.60 15.75
N SER A 23 1.04 -13.17 16.47
CA SER A 23 1.74 -11.91 16.17
C SER A 23 2.72 -12.07 15.00
N GLU A 24 2.23 -12.51 13.84
CA GLU A 24 2.99 -12.36 12.59
C GLU A 24 2.96 -10.86 12.22
N ALA A 25 4.13 -10.27 12.03
CA ALA A 25 4.21 -8.90 11.55
C ALA A 25 3.58 -8.82 10.14
N CYS A 26 2.93 -7.70 9.81
CA CYS A 26 2.35 -7.50 8.49
C CYS A 26 2.80 -6.16 7.93
N LEU A 27 3.03 -6.11 6.61
CA LEU A 27 3.13 -4.86 5.87
C LEU A 27 1.73 -4.44 5.42
N LEU A 28 1.39 -3.18 5.69
CA LEU A 28 0.18 -2.55 5.18
C LEU A 28 0.56 -1.61 4.03
N LEU A 29 0.09 -1.92 2.83
CA LEU A 29 0.22 -1.05 1.66
C LEU A 29 -1.09 -0.29 1.48
N THR A 30 -1.02 1.02 1.27
CA THR A 30 -2.19 1.87 1.02
C THR A 30 -2.02 2.58 -0.32
N VAL A 31 -3.05 2.57 -1.15
CA VAL A 31 -3.08 3.35 -2.40
C VAL A 31 -3.28 4.83 -2.07
N ILE A 32 -2.23 5.64 -2.22
CA ILE A 32 -2.32 7.09 -1.99
C ILE A 32 -2.71 7.88 -3.24
N PHE A 33 -2.52 7.28 -4.41
CA PHE A 33 -2.81 7.89 -5.70
C PHE A 33 -3.18 6.80 -6.71
N HIS A 34 -4.23 7.04 -7.48
CA HIS A 34 -4.67 6.19 -8.57
C HIS A 34 -5.55 7.01 -9.54
N PRO A 35 -5.53 6.75 -10.86
CA PRO A 35 -6.37 7.47 -11.83
C PRO A 35 -7.88 7.30 -11.57
N ASP A 36 -8.27 6.16 -11.03
CA ASP A 36 -9.61 5.94 -10.46
C ASP A 36 -9.60 6.32 -8.98
N ILE A 37 -10.40 7.33 -8.61
CA ILE A 37 -10.46 7.91 -7.27
C ILE A 37 -11.02 6.95 -6.23
N ASP A 38 -11.90 6.03 -6.62
CA ASP A 38 -12.53 5.06 -5.70
C ASP A 38 -11.51 4.05 -5.16
N ARG A 39 -10.33 3.99 -5.79
CA ARG A 39 -9.21 3.13 -5.40
C ARG A 39 -8.31 3.78 -4.34
N ILE A 40 -8.40 5.09 -4.13
CA ILE A 40 -7.59 5.79 -3.13
C ILE A 40 -8.03 5.34 -1.73
N GLY A 41 -7.05 5.03 -0.88
CA GLY A 41 -7.27 4.49 0.46
C GLY A 41 -7.49 2.98 0.51
N ALA A 42 -7.57 2.29 -0.64
CA ALA A 42 -7.60 0.83 -0.68
C ALA A 42 -6.31 0.24 -0.09
N ARG A 43 -6.42 -0.92 0.57
CA ARG A 43 -5.36 -1.48 1.41
C ARG A 43 -5.04 -2.92 1.04
N ALA A 44 -3.76 -3.28 1.06
CA ALA A 44 -3.30 -4.64 0.94
C ALA A 44 -2.48 -5.02 2.17
N TRP A 45 -2.82 -6.16 2.78
CA TRP A 45 -2.09 -6.72 3.92
C TRP A 45 -1.18 -7.84 3.42
N LEU A 46 0.11 -7.74 3.70
CA LEU A 46 1.09 -8.74 3.32
C LEU A 46 1.76 -9.32 4.58
N PRO A 47 1.67 -10.64 4.81
CA PRO A 47 2.31 -11.27 5.95
C PRO A 47 3.83 -11.19 5.83
N VAL A 48 4.50 -10.86 6.93
CA VAL A 48 5.95 -10.80 7.05
C VAL A 48 6.46 -11.99 7.83
N ARG A 49 7.49 -12.65 7.29
CA ARG A 49 8.18 -13.75 7.94
C ARG A 49 9.48 -13.27 8.58
N GLU A 50 9.87 -13.87 9.71
CA GLU A 50 11.11 -13.53 10.42
C GLU A 50 12.38 -13.76 9.58
N SER A 51 12.36 -14.76 8.68
CA SER A 51 13.47 -15.05 7.75
C SER A 51 13.67 -13.99 6.65
N GLY A 52 12.89 -12.89 6.71
CA GLY A 52 12.81 -11.89 5.66
C GLY A 52 11.81 -12.27 4.58
N VAL A 53 11.45 -11.26 3.79
CA VAL A 53 10.43 -11.31 2.75
C VAL A 53 11.02 -10.70 1.49
N CYS A 54 10.63 -11.24 0.34
CA CYS A 54 10.87 -10.67 -0.97
C CYS A 54 9.52 -10.62 -1.71
N LEU A 55 8.91 -9.43 -1.77
CA LEU A 55 7.62 -9.20 -2.39
C LEU A 55 7.81 -8.46 -3.70
N GLN A 56 7.07 -8.86 -4.71
CA GLN A 56 7.02 -8.14 -5.96
C GLN A 56 5.71 -7.36 -6.02
N LEU A 57 5.82 -6.05 -6.26
CA LEU A 57 4.68 -5.17 -6.45
C LEU A 57 4.59 -4.81 -7.93
N GLY A 58 3.39 -4.79 -8.46
CA GLY A 58 3.15 -4.42 -9.84
C GLY A 58 1.68 -4.15 -10.11
N ARG A 59 1.36 -4.11 -11.40
CA ARG A 59 0.00 -3.80 -11.84
C ARG A 59 -1.05 -4.80 -11.33
N GLY A 60 -0.73 -6.08 -11.27
CA GLY A 60 -1.71 -7.11 -10.89
C GLY A 60 -1.74 -7.45 -9.40
N GLU A 61 -0.65 -7.16 -8.68
CA GLU A 61 -0.44 -7.63 -7.32
C GLU A 61 0.34 -6.60 -6.50
N PRO A 62 0.06 -6.47 -5.20
CA PRO A 62 -0.92 -7.24 -4.43
C PRO A 62 -2.35 -6.79 -4.69
N GLY A 63 -3.31 -7.60 -4.26
CA GLY A 63 -4.71 -7.22 -4.27
C GLY A 63 -5.01 -6.21 -3.16
N PHE A 64 -5.61 -5.09 -3.53
CA PHE A 64 -6.05 -4.04 -2.62
C PHE A 64 -7.56 -4.17 -2.38
N GLU A 65 -7.95 -4.15 -1.12
CA GLU A 65 -9.33 -4.14 -0.67
C GLU A 65 -9.78 -2.69 -0.45
N GLY A 66 -10.91 -2.31 -1.04
CA GLY A 66 -11.53 -1.01 -0.80
C GLY A 66 -12.12 -0.89 0.61
N ALA A 67 -12.29 0.34 1.10
CA ALA A 67 -12.76 0.61 2.47
C ALA A 67 -14.12 -0.02 2.83
N GLY A 68 -14.94 -0.37 1.83
CA GLY A 68 -16.25 -1.01 2.01
C GLY A 68 -16.27 -2.54 2.01
N GLY A 69 -15.12 -3.23 2.04
CA GLY A 69 -15.07 -4.70 2.00
C GLY A 69 -15.48 -5.29 0.64
N GLY A 70 -15.06 -4.61 -0.43
CA GLY A 70 -15.39 -4.95 -1.82
C GLY A 70 -14.45 -5.99 -2.46
N SER A 71 -14.51 -6.08 -3.79
CA SER A 71 -13.60 -6.93 -4.57
C SER A 71 -12.14 -6.55 -4.34
N VAL A 72 -11.29 -7.57 -4.15
CA VAL A 72 -9.85 -7.42 -4.05
C VAL A 72 -9.26 -7.29 -5.46
N LEU A 73 -8.73 -6.11 -5.78
CA LEU A 73 -8.20 -5.80 -7.11
C LEU A 73 -6.75 -5.33 -7.05
N GLY A 74 -5.94 -5.75 -8.02
CA GLY A 74 -4.61 -5.18 -8.22
C GLY A 74 -4.69 -3.72 -8.67
N LEU A 75 -3.55 -3.04 -8.82
CA LEU A 75 -3.52 -1.66 -9.29
C LEU A 75 -4.16 -1.49 -10.68
N GLU A 76 -4.08 -2.47 -11.58
CA GLU A 76 -4.73 -2.47 -12.91
C GLU A 76 -4.43 -1.26 -13.82
N ASP A 77 -3.53 -0.38 -13.40
CA ASP A 77 -3.05 0.76 -14.18
C ASP A 77 -2.10 0.31 -15.30
N ARG A 78 -2.49 0.58 -16.55
CA ARG A 78 -1.72 0.23 -17.76
C ARG A 78 -0.31 0.83 -17.79
N TYR A 79 -0.07 1.94 -17.11
CA TYR A 79 1.23 2.61 -17.05
C TYR A 79 2.16 1.96 -16.02
N ILE A 80 1.63 1.14 -15.12
CA ILE A 80 2.42 0.39 -14.15
C ILE A 80 2.84 -0.95 -14.78
N SER A 81 4.12 -1.28 -14.59
CA SER A 81 4.66 -2.57 -15.02
C SER A 81 4.07 -3.72 -14.21
N ARG A 82 3.98 -4.92 -14.80
CA ARG A 82 3.62 -6.15 -14.06
C ARG A 82 4.58 -6.44 -12.89
N HIS A 83 5.78 -5.89 -12.96
CA HIS A 83 6.89 -6.08 -12.03
C HIS A 83 7.56 -4.73 -11.75
N ALA A 84 6.85 -3.83 -11.06
CA ALA A 84 7.27 -2.43 -10.93
C ALA A 84 8.27 -2.18 -9.79
N LEU A 85 8.10 -2.87 -8.66
CA LEU A 85 8.95 -2.75 -7.48
C LEU A 85 9.19 -4.11 -6.84
N THR A 86 10.32 -4.26 -6.18
CA THR A 86 10.64 -5.39 -5.31
C THR A 86 10.87 -4.84 -3.91
N VAL A 87 10.09 -5.30 -2.94
CA VAL A 87 10.27 -5.01 -1.52
C VAL A 87 11.00 -6.18 -0.89
N ARG A 88 12.18 -5.92 -0.33
CA ARG A 88 12.99 -6.94 0.36
C ARG A 88 13.28 -6.48 1.76
N GLY A 89 13.17 -7.35 2.75
CA GLY A 89 13.49 -6.96 4.12
C GLY A 89 12.88 -7.83 5.18
N GLY A 90 13.09 -7.44 6.42
CA GLY A 90 12.66 -8.16 7.62
C GLY A 90 13.19 -7.47 8.86
N GLY A 91 12.44 -7.56 9.96
CA GLY A 91 12.75 -6.80 11.18
C GLY A 91 12.71 -5.29 10.94
N GLU A 92 13.81 -4.60 11.25
CA GLU A 92 13.89 -3.13 11.22
C GLU A 92 14.32 -2.54 9.87
N ARG A 93 14.66 -3.37 8.88
CA ARG A 93 15.19 -2.89 7.59
C ARG A 93 14.38 -3.41 6.42
N TRP A 94 13.94 -2.46 5.60
CA TRP A 94 13.23 -2.68 4.36
C TRP A 94 13.93 -1.95 3.22
N LEU A 95 14.06 -2.62 2.09
CA LEU A 95 14.65 -2.14 0.87
C LEU A 95 13.59 -2.16 -0.22
N LEU A 96 13.42 -1.04 -0.91
CA LEU A 96 12.61 -0.95 -2.11
C LEU A 96 13.55 -0.83 -3.31
N GLU A 97 13.45 -1.78 -4.23
CA GLU A 97 14.22 -1.81 -5.47
C GLU A 97 13.28 -1.67 -6.66
N ARG A 98 13.68 -0.89 -7.67
CA ARG A 98 12.98 -0.83 -8.95
C ARG A 98 13.72 -1.73 -9.95
N PRO A 99 13.11 -2.82 -10.45
CA PRO A 99 13.71 -3.65 -11.49
C PRO A 99 14.00 -2.84 -12.75
N ARG A 100 15.13 -3.12 -13.41
CA ARG A 100 15.49 -2.51 -14.70
C ARG A 100 14.40 -2.81 -15.73
N GLY A 101 13.96 -1.79 -16.46
CA GLY A 101 12.88 -1.91 -17.46
C GLY A 101 11.46 -1.67 -16.93
N SER A 102 11.31 -1.36 -15.64
CA SER A 102 10.03 -0.87 -15.11
C SER A 102 9.73 0.53 -15.64
N SER A 103 8.45 0.82 -15.89
CA SER A 103 7.95 2.13 -16.31
C SER A 103 8.50 3.27 -15.45
N ARG A 104 8.77 4.43 -16.07
CA ARG A 104 9.37 5.59 -15.40
C ARG A 104 8.36 6.34 -14.56
#